data_AF-A0A1I6FDI2-F1
#
_entry.id   AF-A0A1I6FDI2-F1
#
_cell.length_a   1.000
_cell.length_b   1.000
_cell.length_c   1.000
_cell.angle_alpha   90.00
_cell.angle_beta   90.00
_cell.angle_gamma   90.00
#
_symmetry.space_group_name_H-M   'P 1'
#
loop_
_entity.id
_entity.type
_entity.pdbx_description
1 polymer ?
#
loop_
_entity_poly.entity_id
_entity_poly.type
_entity_poly.pdbx_seq_one_letter_code
_entity_poly.pdbx_strand_id
1 'polypeptide(L)'
;MTTSEAVEVVPAPEQLDRWLHAQPWFRARGPVVCERVTVLRDGDPSLVHVVLACAGRRYQLLLGVRDELPERLVHARIGSAGGRQGYEAVYDPELTAVLLDHFEKPSDVAELRFRGALPPRYTAAPVGRPFPGPQRNFSIVYGRRHVLKFFRELVPGDNPELVLHNALHGIDDPHIAPPLGALESELDGVRTTFAVLHEFVPLGALGWPMATASVRDFLAGPGADPQDAGGDFAAEAHRLGRAVARVHADLRETLGEQVAGLDDEAEFVAALHRRLDAALTEVPALAPFETGLRARFDAVLTTTEPVRLQRVHGDLHLGQVLRSPRTWVLVDFEGDPNGSAAERARPRPAEHDVATVLRSLHYAAAQLLVGAEDVATLLPSAARWLERNRTAFCDGYAELSPDLRPGGVLLTAVELDRAVLEVRHEHRFRPEWTVIPLSAIAEAVTGEPAWLV
;
A
#
# COMPACT_ATOMS: atom_id res chain seq x y z
N MET A 1 32.32 0.60 -18.41
CA MET A 1 33.19 1.31 -17.45
C MET A 1 34.03 0.28 -16.71
N THR A 2 35.28 0.59 -16.43
CA THR A 2 36.18 -0.29 -15.65
C THR A 2 35.75 -0.29 -14.19
N THR A 3 36.01 -1.37 -13.46
CA THR A 3 35.72 -1.53 -12.01
C THR A 3 36.27 -0.40 -11.13
N SER A 4 37.21 0.41 -11.61
CA SER A 4 37.82 1.54 -10.90
C SER A 4 36.88 2.75 -10.75
N GLU A 5 36.12 3.12 -11.78
CA GLU A 5 35.23 4.30 -11.72
C GLU A 5 34.00 4.05 -10.85
N ALA A 6 33.54 2.79 -10.77
CA ALA A 6 32.44 2.39 -9.90
C ALA A 6 32.75 2.57 -8.40
N VAL A 7 34.03 2.45 -8.01
CA VAL A 7 34.49 2.64 -6.61
C VAL A 7 34.45 4.11 -6.20
N GLU A 8 34.56 5.05 -7.13
CA GLU A 8 34.63 6.48 -6.82
C GLU A 8 33.25 7.12 -6.60
N VAL A 9 32.17 6.48 -7.04
CA VAL A 9 30.82 7.05 -6.98
C VAL A 9 29.89 6.39 -5.95
N VAL A 10 30.32 5.29 -5.35
CA VAL A 10 29.58 4.61 -4.27
C VAL A 10 30.20 5.00 -2.92
N PRO A 11 29.40 5.37 -1.90
CA PRO A 11 29.91 5.63 -0.56
C PRO A 11 30.73 4.45 -0.02
N ALA A 12 31.73 4.75 0.81
CA ALA A 12 32.57 3.72 1.43
C ALA A 12 31.71 2.61 2.07
N PRO A 13 32.06 1.31 1.88
CA PRO A 13 31.20 0.19 2.26
C PRO A 13 30.68 0.25 3.70
N GLU A 14 31.52 0.61 4.67
CA GLU A 14 31.12 0.68 6.08
C GLU A 14 30.11 1.81 6.37
N GLN A 15 30.17 2.90 5.60
CA GLN A 15 29.25 4.02 5.71
C GLN A 15 27.92 3.69 5.06
N LEU A 16 27.95 3.07 3.88
CA LEU A 16 26.77 2.61 3.17
C LEU A 16 26.03 1.54 3.98
N ASP A 17 26.74 0.54 4.51
CA ASP A 17 26.18 -0.52 5.35
C ASP A 17 25.49 0.05 6.58
N ARG A 18 26.16 0.96 7.29
CA ARG A 18 25.60 1.60 8.48
C ARG A 18 24.35 2.40 8.14
N TRP A 19 24.39 3.16 7.05
CA TRP A 19 23.24 3.96 6.62
C TRP A 19 22.06 3.08 6.22
N LEU A 20 22.29 2.01 5.45
CA LEU A 20 21.27 1.04 5.04
C LEU A 20 20.58 0.38 6.22
N HIS A 21 21.35 -0.13 7.19
CA HIS A 21 20.79 -0.78 8.38
C HIS A 21 20.04 0.18 9.32
N ALA A 22 20.18 1.49 9.13
CA ALA A 22 19.37 2.50 9.82
C ALA A 22 18.04 2.81 9.11
N GLN A 23 17.83 2.29 7.89
CA GLN A 23 16.63 2.58 7.12
C GLN A 23 15.47 1.63 7.48
N PRO A 24 14.25 2.15 7.66
CA PRO A 24 13.09 1.32 8.00
C PRO A 24 12.65 0.38 6.87
N TRP A 25 12.98 0.72 5.62
CA TRP A 25 12.66 -0.09 4.44
C TRP A 25 13.69 -1.19 4.16
N PHE A 26 14.90 -1.12 4.75
CA PHE A 26 15.93 -2.12 4.56
C PHE A 26 15.79 -3.23 5.62
N ARG A 27 15.33 -4.40 5.19
CA ARG A 27 15.01 -5.50 6.13
C ARG A 27 15.96 -6.69 6.07
N ALA A 28 16.98 -6.61 5.21
CA ALA A 28 18.02 -7.64 5.15
C ALA A 28 19.00 -7.44 6.31
N ARG A 29 19.66 -8.54 6.70
CA ARG A 29 20.74 -8.51 7.70
C ARG A 29 21.95 -9.21 7.10
N GLY A 30 23.10 -8.57 7.19
CA GLY A 30 24.36 -9.11 6.68
C GLY A 30 25.12 -8.10 5.84
N PRO A 31 26.26 -8.52 5.26
CA PRO A 31 27.06 -7.64 4.41
C PRO A 31 26.28 -7.25 3.16
N VAL A 32 26.47 -6.02 2.70
CA VAL A 32 25.89 -5.53 1.45
C VAL A 32 26.93 -5.58 0.34
N VAL A 33 26.54 -6.08 -0.81
CA VAL A 33 27.37 -6.12 -2.01
C VAL A 33 26.74 -5.23 -3.07
N CYS A 34 27.50 -4.33 -3.67
CA CYS A 34 27.05 -3.59 -4.84
C CYS A 34 27.19 -4.49 -6.08
N GLU A 35 26.06 -4.93 -6.63
CA GLU A 35 26.03 -5.80 -7.81
C GLU A 35 26.15 -5.00 -9.11
N ARG A 36 25.61 -3.76 -9.12
CA ARG A 36 25.57 -2.94 -10.32
C ARG A 36 25.59 -1.46 -9.99
N VAL A 37 26.30 -0.70 -10.82
CA VAL A 37 26.40 0.76 -10.79
C VAL A 37 26.13 1.29 -12.20
N THR A 38 25.16 2.19 -12.34
CA THR A 38 24.81 2.85 -13.61
C THR A 38 24.83 4.36 -13.42
N VAL A 39 25.70 5.05 -14.14
CA VAL A 39 25.77 6.52 -14.12
C VAL A 39 24.69 7.07 -15.06
N LEU A 40 23.70 7.78 -14.49
CA LEU A 40 22.61 8.42 -15.23
C LEU A 40 22.97 9.85 -15.66
N ARG A 41 23.80 10.53 -14.85
CA ARG A 41 24.40 11.82 -15.17
C ARG A 41 25.80 11.86 -14.59
N ASP A 42 26.77 12.22 -15.43
CA ASP A 42 28.15 12.44 -15.01
C ASP A 42 28.39 13.91 -14.60
N GLY A 43 29.45 14.17 -13.84
CA GLY A 43 29.90 15.51 -13.42
C GLY A 43 29.72 15.83 -11.93
N ASP A 44 29.50 17.12 -11.65
CA ASP A 44 29.24 17.65 -10.31
C ASP A 44 27.96 18.53 -10.31
N PRO A 45 26.82 18.02 -9.82
CA PRO A 45 26.59 16.70 -9.24
C PRO A 45 26.52 15.57 -10.27
N SER A 46 26.93 14.36 -9.89
CA SER A 46 26.60 13.13 -10.63
C SER A 46 25.37 12.43 -10.04
N LEU A 47 24.62 11.73 -10.88
CA LEU A 47 23.52 10.85 -10.51
C LEU A 47 23.84 9.41 -10.88
N VAL A 48 23.73 8.53 -9.90
CA VAL A 48 24.10 7.13 -10.03
C VAL A 48 22.96 6.27 -9.50
N HIS A 49 22.54 5.31 -10.31
CA HIS A 49 21.65 4.23 -9.89
C HIS A 49 22.50 3.04 -9.46
N VAL A 50 22.20 2.43 -8.32
CA VAL A 50 22.88 1.22 -7.86
C VAL A 50 21.91 0.12 -7.52
N VAL A 51 22.32 -1.13 -7.78
CA VAL A 51 21.68 -2.34 -7.26
C VAL A 51 22.59 -2.98 -6.22
N LEU A 52 22.01 -3.26 -5.06
CA LEU A 52 22.67 -3.82 -3.90
C LEU A 52 22.07 -5.18 -3.57
N ALA A 53 22.89 -6.17 -3.24
CA ALA A 53 22.46 -7.47 -2.73
C ALA A 53 22.82 -7.62 -1.26
N CYS A 54 21.88 -8.15 -0.48
CA CYS A 54 22.09 -8.51 0.92
C CYS A 54 21.17 -9.68 1.30
N ALA A 55 21.74 -10.77 1.80
CA ALA A 55 21.00 -11.95 2.26
C ALA A 55 19.96 -12.48 1.26
N GLY A 56 20.33 -12.58 -0.03
CA GLY A 56 19.45 -13.09 -1.09
C GLY A 56 18.36 -12.11 -1.57
N ARG A 57 18.39 -10.85 -1.11
CA ARG A 57 17.46 -9.79 -1.51
C ARG A 57 18.20 -8.70 -2.26
N ARG A 58 17.55 -8.09 -3.24
CA ARG A 58 18.10 -6.98 -4.02
C ARG A 58 17.40 -5.68 -3.68
N TYR A 59 18.16 -4.60 -3.61
CA TYR A 59 17.68 -3.26 -3.35
C TYR A 59 18.22 -2.30 -4.41
N GLN A 60 17.50 -1.22 -4.67
CA GLN A 60 18.02 -0.09 -5.44
C GLN A 60 18.14 1.18 -4.63
N LEU A 61 19.13 2.01 -5.01
CA LEU A 61 19.29 3.37 -4.55
C LEU A 61 19.56 4.31 -5.72
N LEU A 62 19.16 5.57 -5.54
CA LEU A 62 19.68 6.69 -6.32
C LEU A 62 20.67 7.44 -5.44
N LEU A 63 21.93 7.45 -5.87
CA LEU A 63 23.03 8.14 -5.22
C LEU A 63 23.37 9.41 -5.99
N GLY A 64 23.57 10.48 -5.25
CA GLY A 64 24.18 11.70 -5.73
C GLY A 64 25.61 11.78 -5.24
N VAL A 65 26.52 12.28 -6.07
CA VAL A 65 27.91 12.54 -5.65
C VAL A 65 28.27 13.98 -5.98
N ARG A 66 28.81 14.70 -4.98
CA ARG A 66 29.17 16.12 -5.08
C ARG A 66 30.46 16.46 -4.38
N ASP A 67 31.20 17.45 -4.88
CA ASP A 67 32.39 17.96 -4.17
C ASP A 67 31.97 18.65 -2.86
N GLU A 68 31.04 19.60 -2.98
CA GLU A 68 30.43 20.30 -1.85
C GLU A 68 28.94 19.99 -1.77
N LEU A 69 28.48 19.50 -0.61
CA LEU A 69 27.08 19.18 -0.39
C LEU A 69 26.33 20.43 0.11
N PRO A 70 25.30 20.93 -0.61
CA PRO A 70 24.49 22.05 -0.15
C PRO A 70 23.85 21.78 1.21
N GLU A 71 23.72 22.80 2.06
CA GLU A 71 23.17 22.68 3.42
C GLU A 71 21.81 21.94 3.45
N ARG A 72 20.93 22.26 2.48
CA ARG A 72 19.62 21.62 2.33
C ARG A 72 19.67 20.10 2.13
N LEU A 73 20.81 19.54 1.70
CA LEU A 73 21.01 18.11 1.42
C LEU A 73 21.84 17.38 2.49
N VAL A 74 22.32 18.08 3.52
CA VAL A 74 23.15 17.47 4.58
C VAL A 74 22.43 16.30 5.27
N HIS A 75 21.11 16.41 5.46
CA HIS A 75 20.28 15.35 6.05
C HIS A 75 20.24 14.06 5.20
N ALA A 76 20.51 14.16 3.89
CA ALA A 76 20.51 13.03 2.96
C ALA A 76 21.90 12.39 2.80
N ARG A 77 22.92 12.91 3.50
CA ARG A 77 24.30 12.43 3.37
C ARG A 77 24.44 10.98 3.86
N ILE A 78 25.09 10.16 3.05
CA ILE A 78 25.38 8.75 3.35
C ILE A 78 26.84 8.62 3.80
N GLY A 79 27.78 9.17 3.03
CA GLY A 79 29.21 8.97 3.28
C GLY A 79 30.12 9.67 2.27
N SER A 80 31.37 9.23 2.22
CA SER A 80 32.38 9.66 1.25
C SER A 80 32.42 8.67 0.08
N ALA A 81 32.40 9.19 -1.15
CA ALA A 81 32.55 8.42 -2.39
C ALA A 81 33.68 9.06 -3.20
N GLY A 82 34.80 8.37 -3.40
CA GLY A 82 35.93 8.90 -4.19
C GLY A 82 36.49 10.25 -3.71
N GLY A 83 36.47 10.52 -2.40
CA GLY A 83 36.86 11.81 -1.83
C GLY A 83 35.79 12.93 -1.91
N ARG A 84 34.65 12.64 -2.54
CA ARG A 84 33.48 13.51 -2.67
C ARG A 84 32.38 13.09 -1.69
N GLN A 85 31.32 13.88 -1.56
CA GLN A 85 30.15 13.61 -0.72
C GLN A 85 29.14 12.75 -1.46
N GLY A 86 28.91 11.52 -0.98
CA GLY A 86 27.84 10.63 -1.43
C GLY A 86 26.58 10.78 -0.57
N TYR A 87 25.42 10.93 -1.22
CA TYR A 87 24.14 11.20 -0.56
C TYR A 87 22.97 10.57 -1.32
N GLU A 88 21.80 10.49 -0.69
CA GLU A 88 20.58 10.01 -1.33
C GLU A 88 20.01 11.05 -2.30
N ALA A 89 20.11 10.77 -3.61
CA ALA A 89 19.74 11.71 -4.67
C ALA A 89 18.25 12.00 -4.76
N VAL A 90 17.39 11.18 -4.13
CA VAL A 90 15.93 11.38 -4.09
C VAL A 90 15.56 12.77 -3.54
N TYR A 91 16.39 13.31 -2.64
CA TYR A 91 16.21 14.62 -2.04
C TYR A 91 16.78 15.78 -2.89
N ASP A 92 17.45 15.51 -4.01
CA ASP A 92 18.02 16.53 -4.88
C ASP A 92 17.17 16.77 -6.14
N PRO A 93 16.46 17.91 -6.23
CA PRO A 93 15.64 18.22 -7.39
C PRO A 93 16.46 18.36 -8.69
N GLU A 94 17.73 18.75 -8.60
CA GLU A 94 18.59 18.90 -9.76
C GLU A 94 18.88 17.54 -10.42
N LEU A 95 19.11 16.52 -9.61
CA LEU A 95 19.36 15.17 -10.11
C LEU A 95 18.07 14.44 -10.47
N THR A 96 17.03 14.57 -9.65
CA THR A 96 15.74 13.90 -9.95
C THR A 96 15.07 14.44 -11.20
N ALA A 97 15.37 15.67 -11.65
CA ALA A 97 14.92 16.17 -12.95
C ALA A 97 15.44 15.32 -14.13
N VAL A 98 16.66 14.78 -14.04
CA VAL A 98 17.29 13.95 -15.10
C VAL A 98 16.47 12.70 -15.39
N LEU A 99 15.95 12.04 -14.34
CA LEU A 99 15.12 10.84 -14.48
C LEU A 99 13.92 11.09 -15.39
N LEU A 100 13.37 12.28 -15.28
CA LEU A 100 12.15 12.65 -15.95
C LEU A 100 12.40 13.05 -17.40
N ASP A 101 13.59 13.56 -17.73
CA ASP A 101 14.04 13.77 -19.12
C ASP A 101 14.14 12.44 -19.87
N HIS A 102 14.59 11.37 -19.21
CA HIS A 102 14.61 10.01 -19.79
C HIS A 102 13.22 9.43 -20.05
N PHE A 103 12.18 9.86 -19.32
CA PHE A 103 10.79 9.47 -19.62
C PHE A 103 10.15 10.32 -20.73
N GLU A 104 10.56 11.57 -20.91
CA GLU A 104 10.13 12.42 -22.03
C GLU A 104 10.72 11.98 -23.36
N LYS A 105 11.98 11.58 -23.33
CA LYS A 105 12.70 11.02 -24.47
C LYS A 105 13.11 9.60 -24.07
N PRO A 106 12.20 8.61 -24.17
CA PRO A 106 12.48 7.23 -23.81
C PRO A 106 13.85 6.79 -24.30
N SER A 107 14.68 6.35 -23.37
CA SER A 107 16.09 6.06 -23.63
C SER A 107 16.56 4.87 -22.81
N ASP A 108 17.64 4.26 -23.27
CA ASP A 108 18.36 3.21 -22.55
C ASP A 108 19.68 3.77 -22.04
N VAL A 109 19.94 3.61 -20.74
CA VAL A 109 21.21 3.96 -20.12
C VAL A 109 21.80 2.69 -19.52
N ALA A 110 22.82 2.13 -20.18
CA ALA A 110 23.28 0.78 -19.92
C ALA A 110 22.11 -0.22 -19.97
N GLU A 111 21.82 -0.95 -18.89
CA GLU A 111 20.73 -1.92 -18.82
C GLU A 111 19.41 -1.33 -18.29
N LEU A 112 19.41 -0.05 -17.90
CA LEU A 112 18.20 0.66 -17.46
C LEU A 112 17.42 1.16 -18.66
N ARG A 113 16.17 0.71 -18.76
CA ARG A 113 15.24 0.98 -19.86
C ARG A 113 14.15 1.91 -19.37
N PHE A 114 14.19 3.17 -19.79
CA PHE A 114 13.11 4.13 -19.51
C PHE A 114 12.05 3.98 -20.60
N ARG A 115 10.84 3.61 -20.20
CA ARG A 115 9.71 3.38 -21.09
C ARG A 115 8.56 4.30 -20.70
N GLY A 116 7.81 4.78 -21.69
CA GLY A 116 6.69 5.68 -21.49
C GLY A 116 6.47 6.57 -22.71
N ALA A 117 5.37 7.31 -22.71
CA ALA A 117 5.07 8.32 -23.71
C ALA A 117 4.57 9.58 -23.02
N LEU A 118 5.48 10.28 -22.33
CA LEU A 118 5.15 11.61 -21.83
C LEU A 118 5.03 12.57 -23.02
N PRO A 119 3.98 13.40 -23.10
CA PRO A 119 3.96 14.48 -24.07
C PRO A 119 5.13 15.44 -23.81
N PRO A 120 5.72 16.04 -24.86
CA PRO A 120 6.80 17.01 -24.72
C PRO A 120 6.41 18.13 -23.76
N ARG A 121 7.29 18.50 -22.82
CA ARG A 121 7.03 19.63 -21.94
C ARG A 121 7.14 20.95 -22.69
N TYR A 122 6.24 21.87 -22.34
CA TYR A 122 6.30 23.28 -22.76
C TYR A 122 7.06 24.18 -21.78
N THR A 123 7.56 23.63 -20.66
CA THR A 123 8.26 24.35 -19.58
C THR A 123 9.40 23.50 -19.02
N ALA A 124 10.37 24.11 -18.32
CA ALA A 124 11.43 23.38 -17.63
C ALA A 124 10.87 22.28 -16.70
N ALA A 125 11.65 21.21 -16.49
CA ALA A 125 11.27 20.09 -15.66
C ALA A 125 10.85 20.56 -14.25
N PRO A 126 9.66 20.15 -13.76
CA PRO A 126 9.23 20.55 -12.42
C PRO A 126 10.17 19.97 -11.36
N VAL A 127 10.39 20.75 -10.29
CA VAL A 127 11.21 20.35 -9.13
C VAL A 127 10.59 19.10 -8.50
N GLY A 128 11.33 17.98 -8.53
CA GLY A 128 10.98 16.76 -7.84
C GLY A 128 10.99 16.98 -6.32
N ARG A 129 9.96 16.50 -5.63
CA ARG A 129 9.91 16.50 -4.15
C ARG A 129 9.63 15.09 -3.64
N PRO A 130 10.41 14.59 -2.67
CA PRO A 130 10.08 13.35 -1.99
C PRO A 130 8.70 13.43 -1.35
N PHE A 131 7.92 12.37 -1.51
CA PHE A 131 6.67 12.22 -0.78
C PHE A 131 6.97 11.67 0.63
N PRO A 132 6.60 12.37 1.72
CA PRO A 132 6.93 11.95 3.08
C PRO A 132 6.03 10.81 3.54
N GLY A 133 6.59 9.85 4.28
CA GLY A 133 5.86 8.79 4.97
C GLY A 133 6.75 7.56 5.24
N PRO A 134 6.36 6.67 6.16
CA PRO A 134 7.03 5.37 6.35
C PRO A 134 6.71 4.46 5.16
N GLN A 135 7.29 4.78 4.01
CA GLN A 135 7.09 4.01 2.78
C GLN A 135 8.22 3.00 2.64
N ARG A 136 7.85 1.79 2.19
CA ARG A 136 8.82 0.79 1.72
C ARG A 136 9.54 1.26 0.47
N ASN A 137 8.90 2.16 -0.28
CA ASN A 137 9.32 2.70 -1.55
C ASN A 137 9.57 4.20 -1.40
N PHE A 138 10.11 4.84 -2.43
CA PHE A 138 10.20 6.30 -2.44
C PHE A 138 9.50 6.84 -3.68
N SER A 139 8.77 7.93 -3.48
CA SER A 139 8.05 8.60 -4.56
C SER A 139 8.57 10.01 -4.73
N ILE A 140 8.79 10.41 -5.98
CA ILE A 140 9.15 11.77 -6.36
C ILE A 140 7.95 12.40 -7.06
N VAL A 141 7.43 13.47 -6.48
CA VAL A 141 6.34 14.25 -7.07
C VAL A 141 6.92 15.36 -7.93
N TYR A 142 6.54 15.36 -9.21
CA TYR A 142 6.97 16.31 -10.21
C TYR A 142 5.89 17.36 -10.46
N GLY A 143 5.94 18.43 -9.64
CA GLY A 143 4.95 19.50 -9.67
C GLY A 143 3.57 19.00 -9.27
N ARG A 144 2.57 19.16 -10.16
CA ARG A 144 1.21 18.63 -9.99
C ARG A 144 0.80 17.78 -11.19
N ARG A 145 1.77 17.11 -11.81
CA ARG A 145 1.57 16.39 -13.07
C ARG A 145 1.94 14.92 -13.00
N HIS A 146 3.05 14.58 -12.35
CA HIS A 146 3.51 13.19 -12.32
C HIS A 146 4.00 12.79 -10.93
N VAL A 147 3.91 11.49 -10.65
CA VAL A 147 4.53 10.84 -9.49
C VAL A 147 5.37 9.69 -10.00
N LEU A 148 6.66 9.67 -9.69
CA LEU A 148 7.55 8.56 -9.99
C LEU A 148 7.83 7.78 -8.72
N LYS A 149 7.33 6.54 -8.65
CA LYS A 149 7.48 5.64 -7.51
C LYS A 149 8.55 4.61 -7.82
N PHE A 150 9.60 4.56 -7.00
CA PHE A 150 10.68 3.59 -7.08
C PHE A 150 10.53 2.49 -6.04
N PHE A 151 10.69 1.24 -6.46
CA PHE A 151 10.61 0.07 -5.60
C PHE A 151 11.94 -0.17 -4.88
N ARG A 152 12.05 0.06 -3.57
CA ARG A 152 13.35 -0.10 -2.87
C ARG A 152 13.86 -1.51 -2.97
N GLU A 153 13.01 -2.49 -2.70
CA GLU A 153 13.30 -3.90 -2.86
C GLU A 153 12.89 -4.35 -4.26
N LEU A 154 13.83 -4.99 -4.95
CA LEU A 154 13.65 -5.50 -6.30
C LEU A 154 13.37 -6.99 -6.24
N VAL A 155 12.21 -7.39 -6.75
CA VAL A 155 11.85 -8.80 -6.94
C VAL A 155 11.77 -9.08 -8.43
N PRO A 156 12.52 -10.08 -8.96
CA PRO A 156 12.49 -10.40 -10.37
C PRO A 156 11.08 -10.69 -10.89
N GLY A 157 10.75 -10.14 -12.06
CA GLY A 157 9.47 -10.35 -12.75
C GLY A 157 8.56 -9.13 -12.77
N ASP A 158 7.31 -9.39 -13.12
CA ASP A 158 6.28 -8.37 -13.23
C ASP A 158 5.94 -7.78 -11.86
N ASN A 159 5.86 -6.45 -11.80
CA ASN A 159 5.39 -5.75 -10.61
C ASN A 159 3.85 -5.69 -10.61
N PRO A 160 3.16 -6.13 -9.54
CA PRO A 160 1.70 -6.10 -9.46
C PRO A 160 1.10 -4.73 -9.74
N GLU A 161 1.72 -3.65 -9.27
CA GLU A 161 1.23 -2.29 -9.49
C GLU A 161 1.20 -1.94 -10.97
N LEU A 162 2.28 -2.23 -11.71
CA LEU A 162 2.32 -1.95 -13.15
C LEU A 162 1.35 -2.83 -13.94
N VAL A 163 1.24 -4.12 -13.60
CA VAL A 163 0.31 -5.05 -14.26
C VAL A 163 -1.13 -4.60 -14.09
N LEU A 164 -1.55 -4.28 -12.86
CA LEU A 164 -2.92 -3.89 -12.56
C LEU A 164 -3.25 -2.50 -13.13
N HIS A 165 -2.35 -1.53 -13.03
CA HIS A 165 -2.56 -0.22 -13.64
C HIS A 165 -2.63 -0.29 -15.16
N ASN A 166 -1.79 -1.10 -15.83
CA ASN A 166 -1.86 -1.23 -17.29
C ASN A 166 -3.18 -1.88 -17.74
N ALA A 167 -3.67 -2.88 -17.01
CA ALA A 167 -4.94 -3.53 -17.31
C ALA A 167 -6.11 -2.52 -17.22
N LEU A 168 -6.18 -1.77 -16.11
CA LEU A 168 -7.21 -0.76 -15.87
C LEU A 168 -7.09 0.45 -16.81
N HIS A 169 -5.87 0.86 -17.14
CA HIS A 169 -5.62 1.94 -18.09
C HIS A 169 -6.04 1.56 -19.51
N GLY A 170 -5.86 0.29 -19.91
CA GLY A 170 -6.25 -0.20 -21.24
C GLY A 170 -7.75 -0.10 -21.55
N ILE A 171 -8.57 0.14 -20.54
CA ILE A 171 -10.03 0.34 -20.65
C ILE A 171 -10.49 1.72 -20.13
N ASP A 172 -9.56 2.65 -19.94
CA ASP A 172 -9.81 4.02 -19.48
C ASP A 172 -10.54 4.12 -18.12
N ASP A 173 -10.23 3.23 -17.16
CA ASP A 173 -10.85 3.29 -15.82
C ASP A 173 -10.49 4.62 -15.11
N PRO A 174 -11.48 5.46 -14.73
CA PRO A 174 -11.23 6.76 -14.12
C PRO A 174 -10.83 6.67 -12.63
N HIS A 175 -10.84 5.49 -12.02
CA HIS A 175 -10.57 5.26 -10.60
C HIS A 175 -9.11 4.86 -10.33
N ILE A 176 -8.21 4.99 -11.29
CA ILE A 176 -6.77 4.85 -11.08
C ILE A 176 -6.01 6.11 -11.48
N ALA A 177 -4.79 6.26 -11.00
CA ALA A 177 -3.84 7.21 -11.58
C ALA A 177 -3.21 6.56 -12.82
N PRO A 178 -3.40 7.11 -14.04
CA PRO A 178 -2.87 6.47 -15.25
C PRO A 178 -1.35 6.22 -15.16
N PRO A 179 -0.88 5.00 -15.49
CA PRO A 179 0.54 4.73 -15.65
C PRO A 179 1.03 5.38 -16.95
N LEU A 180 2.04 6.23 -16.84
CA LEU A 180 2.62 6.98 -17.96
C LEU A 180 3.93 6.35 -18.47
N GLY A 181 4.53 5.48 -17.67
CA GLY A 181 5.80 4.84 -18.00
C GLY A 181 6.34 3.97 -16.87
N ALA A 182 7.41 3.25 -17.16
CA ALA A 182 8.13 2.41 -16.22
C ALA A 182 9.64 2.49 -16.44
N LEU A 183 10.40 2.40 -15.36
CA LEU A 183 11.83 2.09 -15.40
C LEU A 183 11.97 0.58 -15.26
N GLU A 184 12.62 -0.06 -16.22
CA GLU A 184 12.78 -1.51 -16.25
C GLU A 184 14.25 -1.89 -16.42
N SER A 185 14.58 -3.09 -15.98
CA SER A 185 15.89 -3.71 -16.19
C SER A 185 15.77 -5.23 -16.09
N GLU A 186 16.78 -5.95 -16.54
CA GLU A 186 16.89 -7.38 -16.30
C GLU A 186 17.56 -7.65 -14.94
N LEU A 187 17.02 -8.63 -14.19
CA LEU A 187 17.63 -9.26 -13.02
C LEU A 187 17.54 -10.76 -13.20
N ASP A 188 18.68 -11.47 -13.13
CA ASP A 188 18.77 -12.92 -13.42
C ASP A 188 18.14 -13.33 -14.77
N GLY A 189 18.25 -12.48 -15.78
CA GLY A 189 17.64 -12.70 -17.10
C GLY A 189 16.11 -12.47 -17.14
N VAL A 190 15.51 -12.01 -16.05
CA VAL A 190 14.07 -11.71 -15.96
C VAL A 190 13.86 -10.19 -16.01
N ARG A 191 13.00 -9.73 -16.92
CA ARG A 191 12.57 -8.32 -16.96
C ARG A 191 11.88 -7.96 -15.66
N THR A 192 12.32 -6.88 -15.06
CA THR A 192 11.89 -6.46 -13.72
C THR A 192 11.59 -4.97 -13.73
N THR A 193 10.48 -4.59 -13.10
CA THR A 193 10.10 -3.18 -12.93
C THR A 193 10.81 -2.58 -11.72
N PHE A 194 11.49 -1.45 -11.93
CA PHE A 194 12.26 -0.72 -10.92
C PHE A 194 11.51 0.52 -10.46
N ALA A 195 10.76 1.17 -11.34
CA ALA A 195 9.91 2.29 -10.98
C ALA A 195 8.70 2.37 -11.90
N VAL A 196 7.62 3.00 -11.42
CA VAL A 196 6.45 3.33 -12.23
C VAL A 196 6.20 4.83 -12.14
N LEU A 197 5.97 5.43 -13.31
CA LEU A 197 5.57 6.81 -13.44
C LEU A 197 4.06 6.87 -13.61
N HIS A 198 3.37 7.57 -12.73
CA HIS A 198 1.93 7.80 -12.80
C HIS A 198 1.61 9.27 -13.05
N GLU A 199 0.42 9.54 -13.58
CA GLU A 199 -0.18 10.87 -13.50
C GLU A 199 -0.42 11.25 -12.03
N PHE A 200 -0.18 12.51 -11.68
CA PHE A 200 -0.48 13.03 -10.35
C PHE A 200 -1.99 13.30 -10.22
N VAL A 201 -2.62 12.80 -9.17
CA VAL A 201 -4.03 13.08 -8.86
C VAL A 201 -4.18 14.50 -8.29
N PRO A 202 -4.67 15.49 -9.06
CA PRO A 202 -4.71 16.86 -8.60
C PRO A 202 -5.80 17.06 -7.54
N LEU A 203 -5.45 17.78 -6.48
CA LEU A 203 -6.37 18.08 -5.36
C LEU A 203 -6.91 16.81 -4.67
N GLY A 204 -6.24 15.67 -4.83
CA GLY A 204 -6.60 14.43 -4.15
C GLY A 204 -6.45 14.56 -2.64
N ALA A 205 -7.54 14.35 -1.90
CA ALA A 205 -7.51 14.21 -0.45
C ALA A 205 -7.45 12.71 -0.08
N LEU A 206 -6.57 12.33 0.85
CA LEU A 206 -6.50 10.94 1.32
C LEU A 206 -7.77 10.56 2.09
N GLY A 207 -8.28 9.34 1.84
CA GLY A 207 -9.51 8.85 2.45
C GLY A 207 -9.44 8.76 3.97
N TRP A 208 -8.30 8.35 4.54
CA TRP A 208 -8.13 8.21 5.98
C TRP A 208 -8.30 9.56 6.71
N PRO A 209 -7.55 10.64 6.39
CA PRO A 209 -7.82 11.97 6.95
C PRO A 209 -9.27 12.44 6.80
N MET A 210 -9.94 12.16 5.68
CA MET A 210 -11.35 12.53 5.49
C MET A 210 -12.27 11.78 6.48
N ALA A 211 -12.13 10.46 6.57
CA ALA A 211 -12.94 9.63 7.48
C ALA A 211 -12.69 10.01 8.94
N THR A 212 -11.43 10.20 9.35
CA THR A 212 -11.10 10.59 10.72
C THR A 212 -11.56 12.00 11.08
N ALA A 213 -11.60 12.93 10.12
CA ALA A 213 -12.20 14.25 10.32
C ALA A 213 -13.73 14.15 10.51
N SER A 214 -14.40 13.29 9.73
CA SER A 214 -15.84 13.01 9.90
C SER A 214 -16.15 12.42 11.28
N VAL A 215 -15.38 11.43 11.74
CA VAL A 215 -15.54 10.85 13.08
C VAL A 215 -15.37 11.93 14.15
N ARG A 216 -14.34 12.76 14.04
CA ARG A 216 -14.08 13.83 15.02
C ARG A 216 -15.19 14.87 15.07
N ASP A 217 -15.70 15.27 13.90
CA ASP A 217 -16.83 16.21 13.80
C ASP A 217 -18.07 15.63 14.50
N PHE A 218 -18.40 14.37 14.22
CA PHE A 218 -19.57 13.73 14.81
C PHE A 218 -19.44 13.52 16.33
N LEU A 219 -18.30 13.00 16.81
CA LEU A 219 -18.12 12.74 18.25
C LEU A 219 -18.03 14.03 19.09
N ALA A 220 -17.58 15.14 18.50
CA ALA A 220 -17.55 16.45 19.17
C ALA A 220 -18.89 17.22 19.05
N GLY A 221 -19.74 16.83 18.11
CA GLY A 221 -20.99 17.51 17.81
C GLY A 221 -22.12 17.17 18.79
N PRO A 222 -23.16 18.04 18.86
CA PRO A 222 -24.35 17.77 19.69
C PRO A 222 -25.31 16.76 19.03
N GLY A 223 -25.02 16.31 17.81
CA GLY A 223 -25.88 15.47 16.99
C GLY A 223 -26.03 14.07 17.58
N ALA A 224 -27.27 13.60 17.67
CA ALA A 224 -27.54 12.24 18.08
C ALA A 224 -27.33 11.23 16.94
N ASP A 225 -27.31 11.65 15.68
CA ASP A 225 -27.18 10.78 14.51
C ASP A 225 -26.05 11.28 13.58
N PRO A 226 -25.17 10.40 13.07
CA PRO A 226 -24.12 10.80 12.13
C PRO A 226 -24.65 11.46 10.85
N GLN A 227 -25.91 11.25 10.46
CA GLN A 227 -26.50 11.92 9.29
C GLN A 227 -26.71 13.43 9.47
N ASP A 228 -26.82 13.88 10.72
CA ASP A 228 -27.04 15.29 11.04
C ASP A 228 -25.73 16.05 11.23
N ALA A 229 -24.59 15.34 11.23
CA ALA A 229 -23.27 15.93 11.34
C ALA A 229 -22.87 16.64 10.04
N GLY A 230 -22.23 17.81 10.15
CA GLY A 230 -21.73 18.55 8.99
C GLY A 230 -20.67 17.77 8.21
N GLY A 231 -19.97 16.86 8.89
CA GLY A 231 -19.00 15.93 8.33
C GLY A 231 -19.54 14.56 7.95
N ASP A 232 -20.85 14.32 7.75
CA ASP A 232 -21.37 13.00 7.36
C ASP A 232 -20.59 12.39 6.17
N PHE A 233 -20.04 11.20 6.36
CA PHE A 233 -19.19 10.52 5.39
C PHE A 233 -19.93 9.49 4.53
N ALA A 234 -21.21 9.20 4.83
CA ALA A 234 -21.95 8.11 4.19
C ALA A 234 -22.01 8.24 2.66
N ALA A 235 -22.26 9.44 2.14
CA ALA A 235 -22.30 9.67 0.70
C ALA A 235 -20.94 9.42 0.02
N GLU A 236 -19.83 9.73 0.70
CA GLU A 236 -18.48 9.47 0.22
C GLU A 236 -18.11 8.00 0.34
N ALA A 237 -18.50 7.32 1.43
CA ALA A 237 -18.37 5.87 1.60
C ALA A 237 -19.12 5.11 0.49
N HIS A 238 -20.34 5.52 0.15
CA HIS A 238 -21.10 4.95 -0.96
C HIS A 238 -20.42 5.13 -2.32
N ARG A 239 -19.92 6.35 -2.61
CA ARG A 239 -19.15 6.61 -3.84
C ARG A 239 -17.87 5.77 -3.89
N LEU A 240 -17.22 5.56 -2.75
CA LEU A 240 -16.05 4.71 -2.65
C LEU A 240 -16.42 3.25 -2.93
N GLY A 241 -17.51 2.74 -2.36
CA GLY A 241 -18.02 1.39 -2.64
C GLY A 241 -18.24 1.15 -4.12
N ARG A 242 -18.90 2.09 -4.80
CA ARG A 242 -19.08 2.05 -6.26
C ARG A 242 -17.75 2.04 -7.03
N ALA A 243 -16.79 2.86 -6.62
CA ALA A 243 -15.48 2.93 -7.26
C ALA A 243 -14.70 1.62 -7.13
N VAL A 244 -14.68 1.02 -5.94
CA VAL A 244 -14.02 -0.27 -5.70
C VAL A 244 -14.71 -1.38 -6.51
N ALA A 245 -16.05 -1.43 -6.53
CA ALA A 245 -16.78 -2.41 -7.33
C ALA A 245 -16.50 -2.25 -8.84
N ARG A 246 -16.35 -1.01 -9.31
CA ARG A 246 -15.98 -0.74 -10.70
C ARG A 246 -14.59 -1.27 -11.02
N VAL A 247 -13.58 -0.93 -10.23
CA VAL A 247 -12.20 -1.43 -10.41
C VAL A 247 -12.17 -2.96 -10.39
N HIS A 248 -12.92 -3.59 -9.48
CA HIS A 248 -13.02 -5.05 -9.44
C HIS A 248 -13.67 -5.66 -10.70
N ALA A 249 -14.74 -5.05 -11.22
CA ALA A 249 -15.35 -5.50 -12.47
C ALA A 249 -14.38 -5.36 -13.66
N ASP A 250 -13.68 -4.23 -13.71
CA ASP A 250 -12.73 -3.87 -14.76
C ASP A 250 -11.48 -4.78 -14.72
N LEU A 251 -11.00 -5.16 -13.52
CA LEU A 251 -9.96 -6.18 -13.36
C LEU A 251 -10.42 -7.58 -13.80
N ARG A 252 -11.67 -7.98 -13.52
CA ARG A 252 -12.22 -9.25 -14.02
C ARG A 252 -12.32 -9.27 -15.53
N GLU A 253 -12.77 -8.18 -16.13
CA GLU A 253 -12.88 -8.05 -17.59
C GLU A 253 -11.51 -8.19 -18.27
N THR A 254 -10.49 -7.55 -17.70
CA THR A 254 -9.16 -7.43 -18.32
C THR A 254 -8.22 -8.60 -18.00
N LEU A 255 -8.28 -9.15 -16.79
CA LEU A 255 -7.36 -10.19 -16.31
C LEU A 255 -8.03 -11.54 -16.03
N GLY A 256 -9.35 -11.61 -16.19
CA GLY A 256 -10.15 -12.80 -15.98
C GLY A 256 -10.50 -13.08 -14.52
N GLU A 257 -11.38 -14.06 -14.35
CA GLU A 257 -11.77 -14.63 -13.06
C GLU A 257 -11.60 -16.16 -13.07
N GLN A 258 -11.55 -16.74 -11.89
CA GLN A 258 -11.50 -18.19 -11.66
C GLN A 258 -12.57 -18.55 -10.63
N VAL A 259 -13.06 -19.77 -10.69
CA VAL A 259 -13.92 -20.33 -9.65
C VAL A 259 -13.05 -21.27 -8.81
N ALA A 260 -13.03 -21.05 -7.49
CA ALA A 260 -12.32 -21.92 -6.57
C ALA A 260 -12.91 -23.34 -6.62
N GLY A 261 -12.05 -24.35 -6.66
CA GLY A 261 -12.47 -25.73 -6.45
C GLY A 261 -12.68 -26.03 -4.96
N LEU A 262 -13.29 -27.17 -4.65
CA LEU A 262 -13.48 -27.62 -3.26
C LEU A 262 -12.15 -27.73 -2.49
N ASP A 263 -11.08 -28.17 -3.16
CA ASP A 263 -9.74 -28.23 -2.57
C ASP A 263 -9.16 -26.83 -2.28
N ASP A 264 -9.46 -25.84 -3.13
CA ASP A 264 -9.04 -24.45 -2.91
C ASP A 264 -9.76 -23.83 -1.70
N GLU A 265 -11.05 -24.10 -1.55
CA GLU A 265 -11.87 -23.65 -0.42
C GLU A 265 -11.40 -24.30 0.89
N ALA A 266 -11.14 -25.62 0.87
CA ALA A 266 -10.61 -26.34 2.02
C ALA A 266 -9.23 -25.80 2.45
N GLU A 267 -8.32 -25.56 1.50
CA GLU A 267 -7.01 -25.00 1.80
C GLU A 267 -7.09 -23.53 2.24
N PHE A 268 -8.04 -22.76 1.70
CA PHE A 268 -8.32 -21.40 2.16
C PHE A 268 -8.73 -21.39 3.64
N VAL A 269 -9.72 -22.19 4.03
CA VAL A 269 -10.20 -22.29 5.42
C VAL A 269 -9.10 -22.84 6.34
N ALA A 270 -8.36 -23.86 5.90
CA ALA A 270 -7.20 -24.36 6.65
C ALA A 270 -6.15 -23.27 6.89
N ALA A 271 -5.92 -22.37 5.92
CA ALA A 271 -5.02 -21.25 6.09
C ALA A 271 -5.53 -20.22 7.12
N LEU A 272 -6.84 -19.96 7.20
CA LEU A 272 -7.45 -19.12 8.25
C LEU A 272 -7.19 -19.72 9.63
N HIS A 273 -7.41 -21.03 9.81
CA HIS A 273 -7.14 -21.72 11.06
C HIS A 273 -5.66 -21.68 11.46
N ARG A 274 -4.73 -21.91 10.52
CA ARG A 274 -3.29 -21.82 10.80
C ARG A 274 -2.88 -20.42 11.27
N ARG A 275 -3.48 -19.37 10.71
CA ARG A 275 -3.25 -17.98 11.15
C ARG A 275 -3.83 -17.72 12.54
N LEU A 276 -5.02 -18.26 12.83
CA LEU A 276 -5.63 -18.21 14.15
C LEU A 276 -4.79 -18.94 15.21
N ASP A 277 -4.29 -20.15 14.93
CA ASP A 277 -3.44 -20.91 15.85
C ASP A 277 -2.16 -20.14 16.20
N ALA A 278 -1.54 -19.53 15.19
CA ALA A 278 -0.39 -18.66 15.40
C ALA A 278 -0.72 -17.41 16.22
N ALA A 279 -1.93 -16.86 16.09
CA ALA A 279 -2.39 -15.72 16.89
C ALA A 279 -2.68 -16.11 18.34
N LEU A 280 -3.37 -17.22 18.58
CA LEU A 280 -3.72 -17.73 19.91
C LEU A 280 -2.48 -18.06 20.75
N THR A 281 -1.42 -18.54 20.10
CA THR A 281 -0.12 -18.80 20.75
C THR A 281 0.52 -17.51 21.28
N GLU A 282 0.26 -16.39 20.60
CA GLU A 282 0.93 -15.12 20.85
C GLU A 282 0.09 -14.15 21.69
N VAL A 283 -1.24 -14.18 21.55
CA VAL A 283 -2.15 -13.22 22.18
C VAL A 283 -3.22 -13.96 22.98
N PRO A 284 -2.99 -14.23 24.28
CA PRO A 284 -3.93 -14.97 25.13
C PRO A 284 -5.35 -14.37 25.21
N ALA A 285 -5.47 -13.05 25.03
CA ALA A 285 -6.77 -12.34 25.03
C ALA A 285 -7.70 -12.76 23.88
N LEU A 286 -7.20 -13.47 22.85
CA LEU A 286 -7.99 -14.00 21.75
C LEU A 286 -8.70 -15.31 22.10
N ALA A 287 -8.22 -16.05 23.12
CA ALA A 287 -8.72 -17.38 23.48
C ALA A 287 -10.24 -17.46 23.74
N PRO A 288 -10.89 -16.49 24.40
CA PRO A 288 -12.34 -16.53 24.60
C PRO A 288 -13.17 -16.57 23.31
N PHE A 289 -12.60 -16.10 22.20
CA PHE A 289 -13.27 -15.96 20.91
C PHE A 289 -12.98 -17.10 19.94
N GLU A 290 -12.10 -18.05 20.32
CA GLU A 290 -11.61 -19.12 19.44
C GLU A 290 -12.75 -19.94 18.81
N THR A 291 -13.67 -20.45 19.62
CA THR A 291 -14.76 -21.30 19.13
C THR A 291 -15.63 -20.56 18.11
N GLY A 292 -15.92 -19.28 18.37
CA GLY A 292 -16.70 -18.44 17.47
C GLY A 292 -15.98 -18.16 16.16
N LEU A 293 -14.68 -17.84 16.21
CA LEU A 293 -13.84 -17.62 15.02
C LEU A 293 -13.79 -18.88 14.14
N ARG A 294 -13.52 -20.04 14.75
CA ARG A 294 -13.46 -21.32 14.01
C ARG A 294 -14.78 -21.63 13.32
N ALA A 295 -15.90 -21.48 14.03
CA ALA A 295 -17.23 -21.70 13.45
C ALA A 295 -17.52 -20.78 12.25
N ARG A 296 -17.06 -19.52 12.27
CA ARG A 296 -17.22 -18.59 11.15
C ARG A 296 -16.31 -18.92 9.96
N PHE A 297 -15.12 -19.46 10.19
CA PHE A 297 -14.25 -19.95 9.12
C PHE A 297 -14.80 -21.22 8.48
N ASP A 298 -15.24 -22.19 9.30
CA ASP A 298 -15.82 -23.45 8.83
C ASP A 298 -17.10 -23.25 8.01
N ALA A 299 -17.88 -22.19 8.31
CA ALA A 299 -19.10 -21.85 7.58
C ALA A 299 -18.86 -21.62 6.07
N VAL A 300 -17.64 -21.23 5.66
CA VAL A 300 -17.29 -21.07 4.23
C VAL A 300 -17.43 -22.40 3.49
N LEU A 301 -17.10 -23.54 4.11
CA LEU A 301 -17.23 -24.86 3.47
C LEU A 301 -18.68 -25.33 3.33
N THR A 302 -19.63 -24.61 3.96
CA THR A 302 -21.06 -24.96 3.94
C THR A 302 -21.86 -24.13 2.94
N THR A 303 -21.25 -23.14 2.29
CA THR A 303 -21.95 -22.30 1.32
C THR A 303 -22.12 -23.05 0.00
N THR A 304 -23.28 -22.89 -0.64
CA THR A 304 -23.54 -23.47 -1.97
C THR A 304 -23.05 -22.57 -3.10
N GLU A 305 -22.71 -21.32 -2.80
CA GLU A 305 -22.21 -20.36 -3.77
C GLU A 305 -20.72 -20.57 -3.99
N PRO A 306 -20.27 -20.71 -5.24
CA PRO A 306 -18.85 -20.91 -5.53
C PRO A 306 -18.04 -19.65 -5.22
N VAL A 307 -16.88 -19.81 -4.58
CA VAL A 307 -15.98 -18.69 -4.32
C VAL A 307 -15.33 -18.25 -5.63
N ARG A 308 -15.58 -17.01 -6.05
CA ARG A 308 -14.96 -16.39 -7.24
C ARG A 308 -13.64 -15.75 -6.85
N LEU A 309 -12.61 -16.00 -7.66
CA LEU A 309 -11.27 -15.48 -7.48
C LEU A 309 -10.91 -14.57 -8.66
N GLN A 310 -10.34 -13.42 -8.37
CA GLN A 310 -9.90 -12.45 -9.38
C GLN A 310 -8.61 -11.77 -8.93
N ARG A 311 -7.98 -11.01 -9.83
CA ARG A 311 -6.98 -10.04 -9.39
C ARG A 311 -7.67 -8.93 -8.60
N VAL A 312 -7.07 -8.57 -7.47
CA VAL A 312 -7.57 -7.56 -6.53
C VAL A 312 -6.42 -6.59 -6.20
N HIS A 313 -6.72 -5.49 -5.53
CA HIS A 313 -5.70 -4.59 -5.00
C HIS A 313 -4.85 -5.28 -3.93
N GLY A 314 -5.46 -6.06 -3.04
CA GLY A 314 -4.76 -6.96 -2.12
C GLY A 314 -4.21 -6.31 -0.84
N ASP A 315 -4.37 -4.99 -0.66
CA ASP A 315 -4.10 -4.24 0.59
C ASP A 315 -4.94 -2.95 0.63
N LEU A 316 -6.19 -3.01 0.20
CA LEU A 316 -7.02 -1.82 0.03
C LEU A 316 -7.56 -1.27 1.36
N HIS A 317 -7.10 -0.09 1.76
CA HIS A 317 -7.58 0.61 2.95
C HIS A 317 -7.75 2.12 2.69
N LEU A 318 -8.31 2.90 3.64
CA LEU A 318 -8.58 4.33 3.44
C LEU A 318 -7.31 5.19 3.20
N GLY A 319 -6.12 4.65 3.47
CA GLY A 319 -4.84 5.28 3.15
C GLY A 319 -4.38 5.08 1.70
N GLN A 320 -5.02 4.16 0.98
CA GLN A 320 -4.72 3.75 -0.40
C GLN A 320 -5.73 4.34 -1.40
N VAL A 321 -6.54 5.31 -0.96
CA VAL A 321 -7.57 5.95 -1.78
C VAL A 321 -7.50 7.46 -1.66
N LEU A 322 -7.63 8.12 -2.80
CA LEU A 322 -7.61 9.57 -2.96
C LEU A 322 -8.94 10.06 -3.51
N ARG A 323 -9.57 11.01 -2.84
CA ARG A 323 -10.74 11.73 -3.36
C ARG A 323 -10.27 12.93 -4.18
N SER A 324 -10.30 12.79 -5.51
CA SER A 324 -10.21 13.95 -6.42
C SER A 324 -11.54 14.72 -6.42
N PRO A 325 -11.68 15.90 -7.04
CA PRO A 325 -12.99 16.55 -7.17
C PRO A 325 -14.03 15.72 -7.93
N ARG A 326 -13.61 14.84 -8.83
CA ARG A 326 -14.50 14.08 -9.73
C ARG A 326 -14.86 12.70 -9.19
N THR A 327 -13.87 11.95 -8.71
CA THR A 327 -14.04 10.55 -8.32
C THR A 327 -13.03 10.12 -7.26
N TRP A 328 -13.24 8.94 -6.69
CA TRP A 328 -12.26 8.20 -5.92
C TRP A 328 -11.22 7.55 -6.83
N VAL A 329 -9.96 7.65 -6.45
CA VAL A 329 -8.82 7.05 -7.14
C VAL A 329 -8.14 6.09 -6.18
N LEU A 330 -8.04 4.82 -6.56
CA LEU A 330 -7.27 3.79 -5.88
C LEU A 330 -5.81 3.91 -6.33
N VAL A 331 -4.88 3.75 -5.39
CA VAL A 331 -3.43 3.86 -5.62
C VAL A 331 -2.70 2.74 -4.90
N ASP A 332 -1.45 2.46 -5.30
CA ASP A 332 -0.56 1.51 -4.59
C ASP A 332 -1.06 0.05 -4.60
N PHE A 333 -1.31 -0.43 -5.82
CA PHE A 333 -1.66 -1.81 -6.19
C PHE A 333 -0.51 -2.83 -6.02
N GLU A 334 0.43 -2.63 -5.09
CA GLU A 334 1.53 -3.57 -4.85
C GLU A 334 1.06 -4.87 -4.18
N GLY A 335 -0.06 -4.82 -3.45
CA GLY A 335 -0.61 -5.92 -2.63
C GLY A 335 -0.02 -5.95 -1.21
N ASP A 336 -0.40 -6.97 -0.42
CA ASP A 336 0.02 -7.08 0.99
C ASP A 336 1.54 -6.92 1.13
N PRO A 337 2.02 -5.87 1.82
CA PRO A 337 3.43 -5.57 1.89
C PRO A 337 4.22 -6.72 2.56
N ASN A 338 3.60 -7.53 3.42
CA ASN A 338 4.25 -8.66 4.08
C ASN A 338 4.22 -9.96 3.26
N GLY A 339 3.45 -10.00 2.17
CA GLY A 339 3.40 -11.14 1.26
C GLY A 339 4.59 -11.22 0.31
N SER A 340 4.92 -12.43 -0.12
CA SER A 340 5.83 -12.70 -1.24
C SER A 340 5.23 -12.24 -2.58
N ALA A 341 6.07 -12.08 -3.62
CA ALA A 341 5.57 -11.69 -4.93
C ALA A 341 4.53 -12.67 -5.51
N ALA A 342 4.72 -13.97 -5.28
CA ALA A 342 3.74 -14.99 -5.67
C ALA A 342 2.40 -14.82 -4.94
N GLU A 343 2.42 -14.50 -3.64
CA GLU A 343 1.20 -14.27 -2.85
C GLU A 343 0.47 -12.98 -3.23
N ARG A 344 1.21 -11.93 -3.66
CA ARG A 344 0.63 -10.67 -4.15
C ARG A 344 0.06 -10.78 -5.56
N ALA A 345 0.60 -11.68 -6.39
CA ALA A 345 0.06 -11.95 -7.72
C ALA A 345 -1.13 -12.93 -7.73
N ARG A 346 -1.33 -13.70 -6.65
CA ARG A 346 -2.38 -14.72 -6.58
C ARG A 346 -3.79 -14.09 -6.62
N PRO A 347 -4.72 -14.62 -7.44
CA PRO A 347 -6.13 -14.24 -7.39
C PRO A 347 -6.75 -14.49 -6.01
N ARG A 348 -7.68 -13.62 -5.62
CA ARG A 348 -8.38 -13.65 -4.32
C ARG A 348 -9.87 -13.33 -4.52
N PRO A 349 -10.72 -13.69 -3.54
CA PRO A 349 -12.08 -13.18 -3.49
C PRO A 349 -12.07 -11.65 -3.36
N ALA A 350 -13.00 -10.97 -4.05
CA ALA A 350 -13.13 -9.52 -3.99
C ALA A 350 -13.47 -9.02 -2.57
N GLU A 351 -14.09 -9.90 -1.78
CA GLU A 351 -14.36 -9.77 -0.35
C GLU A 351 -13.10 -9.44 0.45
N HIS A 352 -11.90 -9.82 -0.01
CA HIS A 352 -10.64 -9.46 0.62
C HIS A 352 -10.41 -7.95 0.70
N ASP A 353 -10.61 -7.24 -0.41
CA ASP A 353 -10.43 -5.80 -0.46
C ASP A 353 -11.57 -5.07 0.25
N VAL A 354 -12.81 -5.56 0.09
CA VAL A 354 -13.98 -5.04 0.81
C VAL A 354 -13.77 -5.16 2.32
N ALA A 355 -13.38 -6.34 2.82
CA ALA A 355 -13.08 -6.55 4.23
C ALA A 355 -12.02 -5.57 4.72
N THR A 356 -10.95 -5.36 3.96
CA THR A 356 -9.86 -4.46 4.37
C THR A 356 -10.33 -2.99 4.45
N VAL A 357 -11.21 -2.53 3.55
CA VAL A 357 -11.84 -1.21 3.65
C VAL A 357 -12.76 -1.11 4.88
N LEU A 358 -13.58 -2.13 5.13
CA LEU A 358 -14.48 -2.19 6.28
C LEU A 358 -13.72 -2.20 7.61
N ARG A 359 -12.58 -2.91 7.68
CA ARG A 359 -11.63 -2.85 8.80
C ARG A 359 -11.05 -1.45 8.96
N SER A 360 -10.68 -0.78 7.86
CA SER A 360 -10.16 0.58 7.89
C SER A 360 -11.19 1.60 8.40
N LEU A 361 -12.47 1.45 8.06
CA LEU A 361 -13.56 2.24 8.64
C LEU A 361 -13.71 1.99 10.15
N HIS A 362 -13.59 0.73 10.60
CA HIS A 362 -13.62 0.42 12.02
C HIS A 362 -12.47 1.10 12.78
N TYR A 363 -11.23 1.02 12.26
CA TYR A 363 -10.10 1.74 12.84
C TYR A 363 -10.34 3.26 12.89
N ALA A 364 -10.93 3.85 11.85
CA ALA A 364 -11.23 5.28 11.83
C ALA A 364 -12.21 5.66 12.95
N ALA A 365 -13.28 4.88 13.15
CA ALA A 365 -14.29 5.07 14.19
C ALA A 365 -13.73 4.86 15.60
N ALA A 366 -12.82 3.90 15.75
CA ALA A 366 -12.32 3.43 17.03
C ALA A 366 -11.11 4.20 17.58
N GLN A 367 -10.30 4.84 16.73
CA GLN A 367 -9.01 5.41 17.18
C GLN A 367 -9.14 6.42 18.33
N LEU A 368 -10.25 7.18 18.38
CA LEU A 368 -10.49 8.18 19.42
C LEU A 368 -10.97 7.57 20.73
N LEU A 369 -11.37 6.29 20.72
CA LEU A 369 -11.72 5.53 21.92
C LEU A 369 -10.48 5.00 22.64
N VAL A 370 -9.38 4.78 21.90
CA VAL A 370 -8.13 4.26 22.48
C VAL A 370 -7.56 5.25 23.49
N GLY A 371 -7.55 4.86 24.76
CA GLY A 371 -7.07 5.71 25.85
C GLY A 371 -8.02 6.84 26.27
N ALA A 372 -9.26 6.86 25.77
CA ALA A 372 -10.27 7.81 26.24
C ALA A 372 -10.74 7.47 27.67
N GLU A 373 -11.03 8.49 28.47
CA GLU A 373 -11.57 8.30 29.83
C GLU A 373 -13.05 7.93 29.82
N ASP A 374 -13.77 8.31 28.77
CA ASP A 374 -15.23 8.24 28.63
C ASP A 374 -15.67 7.29 27.50
N VAL A 375 -14.94 6.19 27.27
CA VAL A 375 -15.25 5.18 26.24
C VAL A 375 -16.72 4.75 26.27
N ALA A 376 -17.30 4.50 27.44
CA ALA A 376 -18.70 4.11 27.58
C ALA A 376 -19.70 5.13 27.00
N THR A 377 -19.34 6.41 26.99
CA THR A 377 -20.15 7.50 26.42
C THR A 377 -19.95 7.62 24.91
N LEU A 378 -18.70 7.48 24.45
CA LEU A 378 -18.34 7.65 23.04
C LEU A 378 -18.69 6.43 22.17
N LEU A 379 -18.63 5.23 22.74
CA LEU A 379 -18.77 3.97 22.02
C LEU A 379 -20.09 3.86 21.24
N PRO A 380 -21.29 4.16 21.79
CA PRO A 380 -22.54 4.10 21.03
C PRO A 380 -22.56 5.04 19.81
N SER A 381 -21.91 6.20 19.90
CA SER A 381 -21.79 7.12 18.76
C SER A 381 -20.79 6.59 17.74
N ALA A 382 -19.60 6.15 18.17
CA ALA A 382 -18.62 5.53 17.26
C ALA A 382 -19.21 4.34 16.49
N ALA A 383 -20.00 3.49 17.16
CA ALA A 383 -20.70 2.36 16.55
C ALA A 383 -21.74 2.80 15.50
N ARG A 384 -22.53 3.85 15.78
CA ARG A 384 -23.50 4.40 14.80
C ARG A 384 -22.82 4.99 13.56
N TRP A 385 -21.71 5.71 13.74
CA TRP A 385 -20.92 6.21 12.62
C TRP A 385 -20.36 5.05 11.79
N LEU A 386 -19.82 4.03 12.46
CA LEU A 386 -19.26 2.86 11.79
C LEU A 386 -20.32 2.13 10.97
N GLU A 387 -21.45 1.78 11.58
CA GLU A 387 -22.52 1.05 10.91
C GLU A 387 -23.02 1.82 9.69
N ARG A 388 -23.36 3.10 9.83
CA ARG A 388 -23.82 3.95 8.73
C ARG A 388 -22.88 3.92 7.52
N ASN A 389 -21.57 4.04 7.77
CA ASN A 389 -20.58 4.10 6.69
C ASN A 389 -20.27 2.72 6.10
N ARG A 390 -20.33 1.64 6.91
CA ARG A 390 -20.24 0.25 6.42
C ARG A 390 -21.42 -0.07 5.50
N THR A 391 -22.65 0.25 5.92
CA THR A 391 -23.86 0.09 5.11
C THR A 391 -23.72 0.86 3.81
N ALA A 392 -23.41 2.16 3.89
CA ALA A 392 -23.31 3.00 2.70
C ALA A 392 -22.24 2.52 1.70
N PHE A 393 -21.06 2.12 2.18
CA PHE A 393 -20.01 1.54 1.33
C PHE A 393 -20.48 0.27 0.64
N CYS A 394 -21.07 -0.67 1.40
CA CYS A 394 -21.54 -1.93 0.84
C CYS A 394 -22.72 -1.74 -0.12
N ASP A 395 -23.64 -0.81 0.15
CA ASP A 395 -24.74 -0.45 -0.76
C ASP A 395 -24.19 0.05 -2.09
N GLY A 396 -23.20 0.96 -2.05
CA GLY A 396 -22.54 1.45 -3.25
C GLY A 396 -21.81 0.34 -4.02
N TYR A 397 -21.16 -0.58 -3.31
CA TYR A 397 -20.51 -1.73 -3.94
C TYR A 397 -21.52 -2.69 -4.59
N ALA A 398 -22.64 -2.92 -3.92
CA ALA A 398 -23.71 -3.83 -4.32
C ALA A 398 -24.42 -3.41 -5.62
N GLU A 399 -24.36 -2.13 -6.01
CA GLU A 399 -24.92 -1.64 -7.28
C GLU A 399 -24.33 -2.34 -8.51
N LEU A 400 -23.04 -2.71 -8.47
CA LEU A 400 -22.34 -3.41 -9.56
C LEU A 400 -22.07 -4.88 -9.26
N SER A 401 -22.17 -5.29 -8.00
CA SER A 401 -21.90 -6.65 -7.55
C SER A 401 -23.00 -7.09 -6.58
N PRO A 402 -24.18 -7.48 -7.09
CA PRO A 402 -25.34 -7.78 -6.28
C PRO A 402 -25.22 -9.07 -5.43
N ASP A 403 -24.12 -9.81 -5.54
CA ASP A 403 -23.92 -10.99 -4.70
C ASP A 403 -23.12 -10.65 -3.43
N LEU A 404 -22.38 -9.53 -3.43
CA LEU A 404 -21.61 -9.10 -2.25
C LEU A 404 -22.51 -8.31 -1.30
N ARG A 405 -22.69 -8.81 -0.07
CA ARG A 405 -23.55 -8.20 0.95
C ARG A 405 -22.85 -8.15 2.32
N PRO A 406 -23.12 -7.11 3.15
CA PRO A 406 -22.74 -7.13 4.56
C PRO A 406 -23.23 -8.40 5.24
N GLY A 407 -22.39 -9.03 6.07
CA GLY A 407 -22.76 -10.24 6.80
C GLY A 407 -22.80 -11.52 5.95
N GLY A 408 -22.42 -11.47 4.68
CA GLY A 408 -22.17 -12.66 3.87
C GLY A 408 -21.10 -13.56 4.50
N VAL A 409 -21.23 -14.88 4.34
CA VAL A 409 -20.37 -15.87 5.03
C VAL A 409 -18.89 -15.67 4.69
N LEU A 410 -18.56 -15.57 3.40
CA LEU A 410 -17.17 -15.37 2.96
C LEU A 410 -16.60 -14.02 3.42
N LEU A 411 -17.36 -12.92 3.26
CA LEU A 411 -16.93 -11.60 3.71
C LEU A 411 -16.67 -11.57 5.22
N THR A 412 -17.55 -12.20 6.01
CA THR A 412 -17.39 -12.32 7.47
C THR A 412 -16.12 -13.08 7.82
N ALA A 413 -15.86 -14.22 7.16
CA ALA A 413 -14.66 -15.02 7.41
C ALA A 413 -13.37 -14.24 7.07
N VAL A 414 -13.34 -13.54 5.94
CA VAL A 414 -12.17 -12.75 5.51
C VAL A 414 -11.95 -11.52 6.41
N GLU A 415 -13.02 -10.85 6.84
CA GLU A 415 -12.92 -9.73 7.79
C GLU A 415 -12.37 -10.17 9.16
N LEU A 416 -12.81 -11.34 9.65
CA LEU A 416 -12.31 -11.92 10.90
C LEU A 416 -10.85 -12.38 10.80
N ASP A 417 -10.46 -13.00 9.69
CA ASP A 417 -9.05 -13.36 9.45
C ASP A 417 -8.15 -12.13 9.44
N ARG A 418 -8.60 -11.04 8.81
CA ARG A 418 -7.87 -9.78 8.85
C ARG A 418 -7.79 -9.22 10.27
N ALA A 419 -8.87 -9.27 11.04
CA ALA A 419 -8.87 -8.84 12.44
C ALA A 419 -7.90 -9.68 13.29
N VAL A 420 -7.79 -10.99 13.05
CA VAL A 420 -6.80 -11.87 13.72
C VAL A 420 -5.37 -11.45 13.41
N LEU A 421 -5.06 -11.12 12.15
CA LEU A 421 -3.75 -10.60 11.76
C LEU A 421 -3.45 -9.24 12.43
N GLU A 422 -4.46 -8.37 12.51
CA GLU A 422 -4.39 -7.08 13.19
C GLU A 422 -4.13 -7.25 14.69
N VAL A 423 -4.84 -8.15 15.40
CA VAL A 423 -4.60 -8.43 16.83
C VAL A 423 -3.11 -8.72 17.08
N ARG A 424 -2.49 -9.58 16.26
CA ARG A 424 -1.06 -9.90 16.40
C ARG A 424 -0.17 -8.71 16.09
N HIS A 425 -0.51 -7.93 15.07
CA HIS A 425 0.26 -6.75 14.69
C HIS A 425 0.24 -5.70 15.81
N GLU A 426 -0.95 -5.33 16.29
CA GLU A 426 -1.09 -4.36 17.36
C GLU A 426 -0.43 -4.85 18.65
N HIS A 427 -0.61 -6.12 19.01
CA HIS A 427 0.04 -6.68 20.20
C HIS A 427 1.57 -6.51 20.19
N ARG A 428 2.21 -6.57 19.01
CA ARG A 428 3.66 -6.40 18.87
C ARG A 428 4.13 -4.94 18.88
N PHE A 429 3.36 -4.06 18.24
CA PHE A 429 3.86 -2.72 17.88
C PHE A 429 3.12 -1.57 18.58
N ARG A 430 1.84 -1.77 18.94
CA ARG A 430 0.97 -0.80 19.61
C ARG A 430 0.00 -1.52 20.55
N PRO A 431 0.48 -2.10 21.68
CA PRO A 431 -0.34 -2.98 22.51
C PRO A 431 -1.68 -2.37 22.94
N GLU A 432 -1.73 -1.06 23.16
CA GLU A 432 -2.94 -0.30 23.50
C GLU A 432 -4.00 -0.26 22.38
N TRP A 433 -3.61 -0.49 21.12
CA TRP A 433 -4.52 -0.58 19.97
C TRP A 433 -5.14 -1.97 19.80
N THR A 434 -4.63 -2.99 20.49
CA THR A 434 -5.12 -4.39 20.38
C THR A 434 -6.63 -4.50 20.69
N VAL A 435 -7.16 -3.60 21.52
CA VAL A 435 -8.59 -3.53 21.84
C VAL A 435 -9.48 -3.31 20.61
N ILE A 436 -8.99 -2.62 19.56
CA ILE A 436 -9.78 -2.36 18.34
C ILE A 436 -10.12 -3.68 17.61
N PRO A 437 -9.14 -4.49 17.15
CA PRO A 437 -9.45 -5.73 16.47
C PRO A 437 -10.07 -6.78 17.40
N LEU A 438 -9.70 -6.84 18.68
CA LEU A 438 -10.36 -7.73 19.65
C LEU A 438 -11.85 -7.39 19.81
N SER A 439 -12.20 -6.11 19.89
CA SER A 439 -13.60 -5.68 20.02
C SER A 439 -14.42 -6.03 18.78
N ALA A 440 -13.84 -5.93 17.59
CA ALA A 440 -14.51 -6.38 16.36
C ALA A 440 -14.79 -7.88 16.36
N ILE A 441 -13.79 -8.66 16.78
CA ILE A 441 -13.90 -10.12 16.85
C ILE A 441 -14.98 -10.49 17.86
N ALA A 442 -14.95 -9.87 19.05
CA ALA A 442 -15.94 -10.07 20.09
C ALA A 442 -17.35 -9.80 19.56
N GLU A 443 -17.58 -8.62 18.99
CA GLU A 443 -18.88 -8.24 18.45
C GLU A 443 -19.39 -9.23 17.39
N ALA A 444 -18.53 -9.66 16.46
CA ALA A 444 -18.90 -10.60 15.41
C ALA A 444 -19.22 -12.03 15.92
N VAL A 445 -18.65 -12.46 17.04
CA VAL A 445 -18.81 -13.83 17.56
C VAL A 445 -19.73 -13.94 18.78
N THR A 446 -19.89 -12.87 19.57
CA THR A 446 -20.71 -12.84 20.78
C THR A 446 -21.88 -11.85 20.70
N GLY A 447 -21.84 -10.90 19.77
CA GLY A 447 -22.81 -9.80 19.69
C GLY A 447 -22.48 -8.60 20.59
N GLU A 448 -21.37 -8.65 21.36
CA GLU A 448 -20.96 -7.59 22.26
C GLU A 448 -19.48 -7.21 22.03
N PRO A 449 -19.14 -5.93 21.85
CA PRO A 449 -17.75 -5.51 21.63
C PRO A 449 -16.94 -5.48 22.94
N ALA A 450 -15.65 -5.80 22.85
CA ALA A 450 -14.73 -5.91 23.99
C ALA A 450 -14.09 -4.58 24.46
N TRP A 451 -14.82 -3.46 24.34
CA TRP A 451 -14.33 -2.13 24.77
C TRP A 451 -14.44 -1.89 26.29
N LEU A 452 -15.35 -2.60 26.96
CA LEU A 452 -15.75 -2.36 28.35
C LEU A 452 -15.43 -3.53 29.29
N VAL A 453 -14.44 -4.36 28.92
CA VAL A 453 -14.02 -5.54 29.70
C VAL A 453 -13.21 -5.16 30.94
#